data_AF-A0A087PND7-F1
#
_entry.id   AF-A0A087PND7-F1
#
_cell.length_a   1.000
_cell.length_b   1.000
_cell.length_c   1.000
_cell.angle_alpha   90.00
_cell.angle_beta   90.00
_cell.angle_gamma   90.00
#
_symmetry.space_group_name_H-M   'P 1'
#
loop_
_entity.id
_entity.type
_entity.pdbx_description
1 polymer ?
#
loop_
_entity_poly.entity_id
_entity_poly.type
_entity_poly.pdbx_seq_one_letter_code
_entity_poly.pdbx_strand_id
1 'polypeptide(L)'
;MAEAVSIFGIRHHGPGSAQRLVEALDALQPVAVLIEGPADATDLLPMLGDPAMVPPVALLSYVVDDPKRASFDPFSDYTPEYQAACWGVRHGAALRFIDLPSTDSLATAKLEDEDENEDAPPPENISPIAQDPIGTLATLAGYQDGESWWTHVFEENPAPGPVFAAVADTMAALRAEAGEPDVREAAREAHMRLEIAKACKEHTGPIAVVCGAWHVPALLQRRSQSADRALLRGRPKVKVCTTWAPWTTPRPGLRVWRRGDCTRMVCAFMGNPK
;
A
#
# COMPACT_ATOMS: atom_id res chain seq x y z
N MET A 1 -5.48 -12.32 26.15
CA MET A 1 -4.15 -12.52 25.57
C MET A 1 -4.17 -11.82 24.23
N ALA A 2 -3.33 -10.81 24.01
CA ALA A 2 -3.29 -10.11 22.72
C ALA A 2 -2.63 -11.07 21.72
N GLU A 3 -3.44 -11.70 20.88
CA GLU A 3 -2.97 -12.57 19.80
C GLU A 3 -2.09 -11.74 18.86
N ALA A 4 -0.93 -12.31 18.51
CA ALA A 4 0.23 -11.59 18.00
C ALA A 4 0.00 -11.09 16.57
N VAL A 5 -0.43 -9.83 16.44
CA VAL A 5 -0.35 -9.10 15.18
C VAL A 5 1.11 -8.72 14.93
N SER A 6 1.67 -9.20 13.83
CA SER A 6 3.01 -8.83 13.35
C SER A 6 2.86 -7.90 12.15
N ILE A 7 3.50 -6.73 12.20
CA ILE A 7 3.44 -5.73 11.13
C ILE A 7 4.78 -5.70 10.40
N PHE A 8 4.73 -5.93 9.09
CA PHE A 8 5.85 -5.99 8.18
C PHE A 8 5.84 -4.75 7.28
N GLY A 9 6.69 -3.78 7.63
CA GLY A 9 6.93 -2.59 6.84
C GLY A 9 7.76 -2.89 5.60
N ILE A 10 7.19 -2.71 4.43
CA ILE A 10 7.83 -3.01 3.15
C ILE A 10 8.11 -1.74 2.34
N ARG A 11 8.95 -1.90 1.32
CA ARG A 11 8.91 -1.08 0.12
C ARG A 11 8.06 -1.84 -0.91
N HIS A 12 7.16 -1.16 -1.61
CA HIS A 12 6.23 -1.76 -2.60
C HIS A 12 6.93 -2.38 -3.82
N HIS A 13 8.26 -2.35 -3.86
CA HIS A 13 9.10 -2.98 -4.86
C HIS A 13 10.44 -3.41 -4.24
N GLY A 14 10.99 -4.50 -4.78
CA GLY A 14 12.33 -4.97 -4.44
C GLY A 14 12.36 -6.46 -4.11
N PRO A 15 13.12 -7.29 -4.86
CA PRO A 15 13.16 -8.73 -4.64
C PRO A 15 13.64 -9.12 -3.23
N GLY A 16 14.55 -8.34 -2.63
CA GLY A 16 15.04 -8.62 -1.28
C GLY A 16 13.98 -8.40 -0.20
N SER A 17 13.12 -7.39 -0.36
CA SER A 17 11.98 -7.16 0.54
C SER A 17 10.96 -8.29 0.44
N ALA A 18 10.73 -8.80 -0.77
CA ALA A 18 9.78 -9.88 -1.02
C ALA A 18 10.26 -11.20 -0.42
N GLN A 19 11.54 -11.56 -0.61
CA GLN A 19 12.13 -12.76 -0.03
C GLN A 19 12.06 -12.75 1.51
N ARG A 20 12.51 -11.64 2.13
CA ARG A 20 12.50 -11.50 3.61
C ARG A 20 11.08 -11.57 4.18
N LEU A 21 10.11 -11.02 3.46
CA LEU A 21 8.71 -11.12 3.86
C LEU A 21 8.23 -12.57 3.83
N VAL A 22 8.52 -13.32 2.76
CA VAL A 22 8.16 -14.74 2.68
C VAL A 22 8.79 -15.55 3.82
N GLU A 23 10.08 -15.35 4.09
CA GLU A 23 10.78 -15.99 5.22
C GLU A 23 10.13 -15.66 6.58
N ALA A 24 9.69 -14.40 6.77
CA ALA A 24 9.00 -13.99 7.98
C ALA A 24 7.59 -14.59 8.09
N LEU A 25 6.85 -14.72 6.98
CA LEU A 25 5.55 -15.40 6.95
C LEU A 25 5.71 -16.90 7.22
N ASP A 26 6.74 -17.55 6.65
CA ASP A 26 7.07 -18.95 6.92
C ASP A 26 7.40 -19.19 8.40
N ALA A 27 8.11 -18.27 9.05
CA ALA A 27 8.39 -18.37 10.48
C ALA A 27 7.16 -18.10 11.36
N LEU A 28 6.31 -17.15 10.97
CA LEU A 28 5.14 -16.73 11.74
C LEU A 28 3.96 -17.70 11.62
N GLN A 29 3.80 -18.34 10.45
CA GLN A 29 2.64 -19.17 10.10
C GLN A 29 1.29 -18.49 10.42
N PRO A 30 1.02 -17.28 9.87
CA PRO A 30 -0.19 -16.54 10.20
C PRO A 30 -1.46 -17.21 9.66
N VAL A 31 -2.55 -17.10 10.43
CA VAL A 31 -3.89 -17.55 10.01
C VAL A 31 -4.58 -16.54 9.07
N ALA A 32 -4.11 -15.29 9.06
CA ALA A 32 -4.56 -14.24 8.17
C ALA A 32 -3.40 -13.33 7.75
N VAL A 33 -3.39 -12.94 6.48
CA VAL A 33 -2.44 -11.99 5.88
C VAL A 33 -3.23 -10.79 5.36
N LEU A 34 -2.99 -9.65 6.01
CA LEU A 34 -3.61 -8.37 5.74
C LEU A 34 -2.66 -7.53 4.89
N ILE A 35 -3.08 -7.09 3.71
CA ILE A 35 -2.21 -6.44 2.72
C ILE A 35 -2.70 -5.01 2.49
N GLU A 36 -1.80 -4.03 2.43
CA GLU A 36 -2.14 -2.68 1.99
C GLU A 36 -2.65 -2.69 0.55
N GLY A 37 -3.86 -2.17 0.37
CA GLY A 37 -4.58 -2.12 -0.90
C GLY A 37 -6.06 -1.86 -0.65
N PRO A 38 -6.86 -1.62 -1.69
CA PRO A 38 -8.23 -1.15 -1.54
C PRO A 38 -9.13 -2.26 -0.97
N ALA A 39 -9.72 -2.02 0.20
CA ALA A 39 -10.48 -3.05 0.91
C ALA A 39 -11.69 -3.62 0.14
N ASP A 40 -12.28 -2.84 -0.76
CA ASP A 40 -13.37 -3.25 -1.65
C ASP A 40 -12.92 -4.13 -2.83
N ALA A 41 -11.62 -4.43 -2.96
CA ALA A 41 -11.07 -5.39 -3.89
C ALA A 41 -10.60 -6.70 -3.23
N THR A 42 -10.88 -6.91 -1.94
CA THR A 42 -10.40 -8.08 -1.17
C THR A 42 -10.73 -9.41 -1.85
N ASP A 43 -11.92 -9.55 -2.44
CA ASP A 43 -12.37 -10.80 -3.08
C ASP A 43 -11.53 -11.18 -4.32
N LEU A 44 -10.74 -10.24 -4.86
CA LEU A 44 -9.86 -10.47 -6.01
C LEU A 44 -8.47 -10.99 -5.61
N LEU A 45 -8.06 -10.85 -4.33
CA LEU A 45 -6.73 -11.26 -3.85
C LEU A 45 -6.39 -12.73 -4.15
N PRO A 46 -7.29 -13.72 -3.93
CA PRO A 46 -6.95 -15.12 -4.17
C PRO A 46 -6.55 -15.42 -5.62
N MET A 47 -7.00 -14.61 -6.59
CA MET A 47 -6.64 -14.79 -8.00
C MET A 47 -5.14 -14.57 -8.26
N LEU A 48 -4.44 -13.79 -7.41
CA LEU A 48 -3.00 -13.59 -7.54
C LEU A 48 -2.20 -14.89 -7.34
N GLY A 49 -2.74 -15.84 -6.57
CA GLY A 49 -2.12 -17.15 -6.35
C GLY A 49 -2.51 -18.21 -7.40
N ASP A 50 -3.33 -17.88 -8.38
CA ASP A 50 -3.71 -18.80 -9.46
C ASP A 50 -2.51 -19.02 -10.40
N PRO A 51 -2.12 -20.28 -10.73
CA PRO A 51 -1.04 -20.55 -11.68
C PRO A 51 -1.21 -19.93 -13.07
N ALA A 52 -2.44 -19.60 -13.47
CA ALA A 52 -2.75 -18.90 -14.72
C ALA A 52 -2.58 -17.37 -14.62
N MET A 53 -2.45 -16.82 -13.41
CA MET A 53 -2.09 -15.42 -13.20
C MET A 53 -0.58 -15.26 -13.46
N VAL A 54 -0.23 -14.59 -14.56
CA VAL A 54 1.16 -14.33 -14.94
C VAL A 54 1.46 -12.84 -14.78
N PRO A 55 2.17 -12.42 -13.72
CA PRO A 55 2.63 -11.05 -13.56
C PRO A 55 3.59 -10.63 -14.69
N PRO A 56 3.73 -9.32 -14.98
CA PRO A 56 3.11 -8.20 -14.25
C PRO A 56 1.62 -8.01 -14.57
N VAL A 57 0.85 -7.79 -13.51
CA VAL A 57 -0.58 -7.44 -13.56
C VAL A 57 -0.84 -6.22 -12.71
N ALA A 58 -1.93 -5.51 -12.95
CA ALA A 58 -2.36 -4.41 -12.10
C ALA A 58 -3.79 -4.63 -11.64
N LEU A 59 -4.06 -4.29 -10.38
CA LEU A 59 -5.41 -4.11 -9.90
C LEU A 59 -5.93 -2.78 -10.48
N LEU A 60 -6.86 -2.89 -11.42
CA LEU A 60 -7.52 -1.76 -12.04
C LEU A 60 -8.79 -1.45 -11.24
N SER A 61 -8.85 -0.25 -10.68
CA SER A 61 -10.06 0.31 -10.07
C SER A 61 -10.54 1.49 -10.91
N TYR A 62 -11.79 1.51 -11.36
CA TYR A 62 -12.32 2.62 -12.18
C TYR A 62 -13.74 3.02 -11.81
N VAL A 63 -14.05 4.30 -12.00
CA VAL A 63 -15.40 4.85 -11.78
C VAL A 63 -16.33 4.35 -12.87
N VAL A 64 -17.45 3.74 -12.48
CA VAL A 64 -18.37 3.05 -13.41
C VAL A 64 -18.91 3.98 -14.50
N ASP A 65 -19.28 5.21 -14.13
CA ASP A 65 -19.88 6.18 -15.04
C ASP A 65 -18.85 7.13 -15.69
N ASP A 66 -17.57 7.03 -15.30
CA ASP A 66 -16.46 7.80 -15.88
C ASP A 66 -15.16 6.99 -15.81
N PRO A 67 -14.99 5.97 -16.67
CA PRO A 67 -13.89 5.01 -16.52
C PRO A 67 -12.48 5.60 -16.70
N LYS A 68 -12.37 6.83 -17.24
CA LYS A 68 -11.09 7.57 -17.32
C LYS A 68 -10.53 7.88 -15.93
N ARG A 69 -11.40 7.99 -14.92
CA ARG A 69 -11.03 8.07 -13.52
C ARG A 69 -10.74 6.67 -13.01
N ALA A 70 -9.47 6.29 -13.09
CA ALA A 70 -8.99 4.98 -12.71
C ALA A 70 -7.69 5.05 -11.90
N SER A 71 -7.47 4.03 -11.07
CA SER A 71 -6.20 3.72 -10.42
C SER A 71 -5.69 2.39 -10.93
N PHE A 72 -4.37 2.27 -11.04
CA PHE A 72 -3.68 1.03 -11.36
C PHE A 72 -2.66 0.76 -10.26
N ASP A 73 -2.88 -0.33 -9.52
CA ASP A 73 -1.96 -0.78 -8.48
C ASP A 73 -1.18 -2.01 -9.02
N PRO A 74 0.08 -1.83 -9.45
CA PRO A 74 0.84 -2.88 -10.14
C PRO A 74 1.40 -3.93 -9.16
N PHE A 75 1.37 -5.18 -9.60
CA PHE A 75 1.93 -6.35 -8.93
C PHE A 75 2.90 -7.05 -9.88
N SER A 76 4.08 -7.39 -9.37
CA SER A 76 5.09 -8.20 -10.07
C SER A 76 5.51 -9.37 -9.18
N ASP A 77 6.12 -10.39 -9.78
CA ASP A 77 6.65 -11.56 -9.06
C ASP A 77 7.71 -11.21 -7.99
N TYR A 78 8.30 -10.02 -8.06
CA TYR A 78 9.23 -9.49 -7.06
C TYR A 78 8.62 -8.42 -6.11
N THR A 79 7.31 -8.19 -6.15
CA THR A 79 6.64 -7.29 -5.19
C THR A 79 6.25 -8.04 -3.91
N PRO A 80 6.55 -7.52 -2.70
CA PRO A 80 6.22 -8.22 -1.46
C PRO A 80 4.74 -8.55 -1.29
N GLU A 81 3.84 -7.69 -1.76
CA GLU A 81 2.39 -7.84 -1.68
C GLU A 81 1.90 -9.00 -2.56
N TYR A 82 2.44 -9.13 -3.77
CA TYR A 82 2.19 -10.28 -4.62
C TYR A 82 2.65 -11.58 -3.95
N GLN A 83 3.86 -11.57 -3.39
CA GLN A 83 4.40 -12.74 -2.69
C GLN A 83 3.59 -13.09 -1.44
N ALA A 84 3.10 -12.10 -0.69
CA ALA A 84 2.22 -12.30 0.46
C ALA A 84 0.87 -12.90 0.07
N ALA A 85 0.26 -12.43 -1.03
CA ALA A 85 -0.97 -13.00 -1.56
C ALA A 85 -0.77 -14.46 -2.02
N CYS A 86 0.29 -14.72 -2.80
CA CYS A 86 0.67 -16.06 -3.21
C CYS A 86 0.98 -16.99 -2.02
N TRP A 87 1.61 -16.46 -0.97
CA TRP A 87 1.86 -17.21 0.26
C TRP A 87 0.54 -17.57 0.96
N GLY A 88 -0.38 -16.62 1.11
CA GLY A 88 -1.67 -16.83 1.76
C GLY A 88 -2.52 -17.87 1.05
N VAL A 89 -2.60 -17.83 -0.29
CA VAL A 89 -3.30 -18.85 -1.08
C VAL A 89 -2.69 -20.24 -0.87
N ARG A 90 -1.35 -20.36 -0.95
CA ARG A 90 -0.65 -21.64 -0.79
C ARG A 90 -0.83 -22.28 0.59
N HIS A 91 -0.92 -21.46 1.64
CA HIS A 91 -1.00 -21.93 3.03
C HIS A 91 -2.43 -21.92 3.59
N GLY A 92 -3.41 -21.50 2.79
CA GLY A 92 -4.82 -21.40 3.22
C GLY A 92 -5.08 -20.32 4.27
N ALA A 93 -4.22 -19.31 4.36
CA ALA A 93 -4.43 -18.15 5.24
C ALA A 93 -5.50 -17.23 4.65
N ALA A 94 -6.31 -16.60 5.51
CA ALA A 94 -7.28 -15.61 5.08
C ALA A 94 -6.57 -14.38 4.49
N LEU A 95 -7.02 -13.91 3.33
CA LEU A 95 -6.46 -12.75 2.65
C LEU A 95 -7.42 -11.56 2.73
N ARG A 96 -6.88 -10.36 2.99
CA ARG A 96 -7.69 -9.14 3.09
C ARG A 96 -6.88 -7.91 2.70
N PHE A 97 -7.46 -7.05 1.86
CA PHE A 97 -6.95 -5.69 1.67
C PHE A 97 -7.45 -4.78 2.80
N ILE A 98 -6.58 -3.92 3.33
CA ILE A 98 -6.88 -3.15 4.55
C ILE A 98 -6.84 -1.62 4.40
N ASP A 99 -6.45 -1.09 3.25
CA ASP A 99 -6.45 0.35 3.01
C ASP A 99 -7.85 0.87 2.61
N LEU A 100 -7.98 2.19 2.46
CA LEU A 100 -9.21 2.85 2.03
C LEU A 100 -9.80 2.15 0.80
N PRO A 101 -11.13 1.92 0.79
CA PRO A 101 -11.82 1.42 -0.40
C PRO A 101 -11.52 2.31 -1.61
N SER A 102 -11.39 1.69 -2.78
CA SER A 102 -11.25 2.41 -4.05
C SER A 102 -12.39 3.40 -4.29
N THR A 103 -13.59 3.10 -3.78
CA THR A 103 -14.75 4.02 -3.77
C THR A 103 -14.52 5.34 -3.04
N ASP A 104 -13.68 5.37 -1.99
CA ASP A 104 -13.26 6.58 -1.27
C ASP A 104 -12.13 7.27 -2.03
N SER A 105 -11.06 6.54 -2.32
CA SER A 105 -9.84 7.06 -2.96
C SER A 105 -10.11 7.72 -4.32
N LEU A 106 -10.96 7.13 -5.17
CA LEU A 106 -11.30 7.71 -6.48
C LEU A 106 -12.31 8.87 -6.38
N ALA A 107 -13.03 9.00 -5.27
CA ALA A 107 -13.90 10.14 -5.01
C ALA A 107 -13.09 11.35 -4.55
N THR A 108 -12.09 11.16 -3.68
CA THR A 108 -11.24 12.27 -3.21
C THR A 108 -10.25 12.75 -4.28
N ALA A 109 -9.71 11.85 -5.11
CA ALA A 109 -8.82 12.25 -6.20
C ALA A 109 -9.47 13.25 -7.17
N LYS A 110 -10.77 13.10 -7.45
CA LYS A 110 -11.52 14.05 -8.28
C LYS A 110 -11.62 15.44 -7.64
N LEU A 111 -11.85 15.51 -6.33
CA LEU A 111 -11.95 16.80 -5.63
C LEU A 111 -10.62 17.53 -5.65
N GLU A 112 -9.51 16.79 -5.49
CA GLU A 112 -8.17 17.34 -5.63
C GLU A 112 -7.90 17.87 -7.05
N ASP A 113 -8.33 17.16 -8.10
CA ASP A 113 -8.18 17.60 -9.48
C ASP A 113 -9.11 18.80 -9.83
N GLU A 114 -10.28 18.93 -9.18
CA GLU A 114 -11.21 20.06 -9.36
C GLU A 114 -10.79 21.31 -8.55
N ASP A 115 -10.08 21.12 -7.42
CA ASP A 115 -9.50 22.19 -6.60
C ASP A 115 -8.13 22.67 -7.14
N GLU A 116 -7.54 21.99 -8.12
CA GLU A 116 -6.43 22.49 -8.95
C GLU A 116 -6.89 23.63 -9.88
N ASN A 117 -7.29 24.77 -9.30
CA ASN A 117 -7.14 26.04 -10.00
C ASN A 117 -5.64 26.24 -10.28
N GLU A 118 -5.24 26.52 -11.53
CA GLU A 118 -3.82 26.76 -11.89
C GLU A 118 -3.19 27.94 -11.09
N ASP A 119 -4.01 28.78 -10.46
CA ASP A 119 -3.62 29.88 -9.58
C ASP A 119 -3.65 29.55 -8.06
N ALA A 120 -4.05 28.33 -7.67
CA ALA A 120 -4.02 27.90 -6.27
C ALA A 120 -2.59 27.50 -5.88
N PRO A 121 -2.05 27.98 -4.73
CA PRO A 121 -0.74 27.55 -4.28
C PRO A 121 -0.72 26.02 -4.09
N PRO A 122 0.40 25.35 -4.39
CA PRO A 122 0.54 23.91 -4.15
C PRO A 122 0.19 23.61 -2.69
N PRO A 123 -0.43 22.46 -2.38
CA PRO A 123 -0.90 22.16 -1.02
C PRO A 123 0.25 22.35 -0.02
N GLU A 124 0.14 23.40 0.79
CA GLU A 124 1.25 23.93 1.61
C GLU A 124 1.69 23.00 2.76
N ASN A 125 1.05 21.83 2.92
CA ASN A 125 1.09 21.06 4.17
C ASN A 125 1.57 19.60 4.07
N ILE A 126 2.04 19.12 2.92
CA ILE A 126 2.62 17.76 2.87
C ILE A 126 4.13 17.86 3.14
N SER A 127 4.55 17.37 4.29
CA SER A 127 5.98 17.32 4.66
C SER A 127 6.80 16.62 3.57
N PRO A 128 7.92 17.20 3.11
CA PRO A 128 8.82 16.53 2.16
C PRO A 128 9.29 15.16 2.64
N ILE A 129 9.41 15.00 3.96
CA ILE A 129 9.76 13.73 4.61
C ILE A 129 8.65 12.70 4.40
N ALA A 130 7.38 13.10 4.53
CA ALA A 130 6.24 12.22 4.32
C ALA A 130 6.07 11.83 2.84
N GLN A 131 6.46 12.70 1.90
CA GLN A 131 6.39 12.42 0.47
C GLN A 131 7.39 11.36 0.02
N ASP A 132 8.63 11.42 0.50
CA ASP A 132 9.67 10.44 0.18
C ASP A 132 10.54 10.15 1.41
N PRO A 133 10.03 9.34 2.37
CA PRO A 133 10.75 9.04 3.60
C PRO A 133 12.03 8.25 3.34
N ILE A 134 12.02 7.33 2.37
CA ILE A 134 13.19 6.51 2.02
C ILE A 134 14.23 7.39 1.31
N GLY A 135 13.83 8.25 0.37
CA GLY A 135 14.76 9.18 -0.28
C GLY A 135 15.34 10.22 0.69
N THR A 136 14.55 10.66 1.68
CA THR A 136 15.04 11.51 2.76
C THR A 136 16.13 10.81 3.58
N LEU A 137 15.90 9.55 4.01
CA LEU A 137 16.91 8.75 4.71
C LEU A 137 18.16 8.54 3.88
N ALA A 138 17.98 8.21 2.59
CA ALA A 138 19.08 8.00 1.67
C ALA A 138 19.96 9.25 1.58
N THR A 139 19.34 10.43 1.42
CA THR A 139 20.04 11.72 1.36
C THR A 139 20.80 11.99 2.66
N LEU A 140 20.17 11.79 3.82
CA LEU A 140 20.81 11.94 5.13
C LEU A 140 21.97 10.96 5.35
N ALA A 141 21.88 9.76 4.78
CA ALA A 141 22.90 8.72 4.84
C ALA A 141 24.00 8.89 3.76
N GLY A 142 23.93 9.93 2.93
CA GLY A 142 24.93 10.23 1.89
C GLY A 142 24.76 9.46 0.57
N TYR A 143 23.59 8.85 0.34
CA TYR A 143 23.24 8.15 -0.90
C TYR A 143 22.62 9.12 -1.91
N GLN A 144 22.75 8.79 -3.19
CA GLN A 144 22.20 9.58 -4.28
C GLN A 144 20.68 9.46 -4.40
N ASP A 145 20.13 8.30 -4.01
CA ASP A 145 18.72 7.99 -4.14
C ASP A 145 18.28 6.90 -3.14
N GLY A 146 16.96 6.83 -2.91
CA GLY A 146 16.34 5.86 -2.02
C GLY A 146 16.50 4.40 -2.44
N GLU A 147 16.68 4.13 -3.74
CA GLU A 147 16.87 2.77 -4.25
C GLU A 147 18.25 2.24 -3.88
N SER A 148 19.30 3.01 -4.12
CA SER A 148 20.68 2.69 -3.75
C SER A 148 20.81 2.43 -2.24
N TRP A 149 20.18 3.26 -1.41
CA TRP A 149 20.17 3.06 0.05
C TRP A 149 19.43 1.78 0.43
N TRP A 150 18.23 1.56 -0.15
CA TRP A 150 17.43 0.38 0.15
C TRP A 150 18.13 -0.91 -0.28
N THR A 151 18.68 -0.97 -1.49
CA THR A 151 19.41 -2.17 -1.95
C THR A 151 20.59 -2.47 -1.04
N HIS A 152 21.41 -1.48 -0.70
CA HIS A 152 22.59 -1.74 0.15
C HIS A 152 22.22 -2.09 1.61
N VAL A 153 21.26 -1.39 2.22
CA VAL A 153 20.91 -1.56 3.64
C VAL A 153 19.92 -2.72 3.87
N PHE A 154 19.04 -2.97 2.91
CA PHE A 154 17.97 -3.97 3.01
C PHE A 154 18.12 -5.17 2.08
N GLU A 155 18.67 -5.07 0.89
CA GLU A 155 18.75 -6.24 0.00
C GLU A 155 20.07 -6.98 0.17
N GLU A 156 21.18 -6.25 0.26
CA GLU A 156 22.54 -6.80 0.30
C GLU A 156 23.07 -7.03 1.71
N ASN A 157 22.41 -6.50 2.74
CA ASN A 157 22.88 -6.61 4.13
C ASN A 157 22.61 -8.03 4.68
N PRO A 158 23.65 -8.87 4.90
CA PRO A 158 23.49 -10.23 5.38
C PRO A 158 23.34 -10.32 6.91
N ALA A 159 23.27 -9.18 7.61
CA ALA A 159 23.24 -9.16 9.06
C ALA A 159 21.96 -9.84 9.58
N PRO A 160 22.09 -10.90 10.41
CA PRO A 160 20.94 -11.50 11.07
C PRO A 160 20.36 -10.50 12.08
N GLY A 161 19.08 -10.16 11.95
CA GLY A 161 18.42 -9.21 12.86
C GLY A 161 16.95 -8.95 12.51
N PRO A 162 16.19 -8.28 13.39
CA PRO A 162 14.78 -7.97 13.17
C PRO A 162 14.65 -6.78 12.20
N VAL A 163 14.96 -7.02 10.93
CA VAL A 163 14.98 -6.02 9.84
C VAL A 163 13.72 -5.15 9.83
N PHE A 164 12.53 -5.74 9.99
CA PHE A 164 11.26 -5.00 10.05
C PHE A 164 11.13 -4.10 11.28
N ALA A 165 11.70 -4.48 12.43
CA ALA A 165 11.72 -3.62 13.61
C ALA A 165 12.62 -2.41 13.39
N ALA A 166 13.79 -2.59 12.75
CA ALA A 166 14.67 -1.49 12.39
C ALA A 166 14.01 -0.51 11.39
N VAL A 167 13.24 -1.02 10.41
CA VAL A 167 12.39 -0.17 9.54
C VAL A 167 11.42 0.64 10.39
N ALA A 168 10.69 -0.01 11.29
CA ALA A 168 9.67 0.64 12.11
C ALA A 168 10.26 1.76 12.96
N ASP A 169 11.40 1.52 13.61
CA ASP A 169 12.12 2.52 14.42
C ASP A 169 12.57 3.71 13.57
N THR A 170 13.10 3.43 12.37
CA THR A 170 13.55 4.47 11.44
C THR A 170 12.37 5.33 10.95
N MET A 171 11.25 4.70 10.58
CA MET A 171 10.04 5.41 10.15
C MET A 171 9.42 6.20 11.30
N ALA A 172 9.48 5.69 12.53
CA ALA A 172 9.01 6.42 13.70
C ALA A 172 9.83 7.71 13.92
N ALA A 173 11.16 7.65 13.75
CA ALA A 173 12.02 8.83 13.84
C ALA A 173 11.70 9.87 12.75
N LEU A 174 11.53 9.44 11.50
CA LEU A 174 11.16 10.35 10.42
C LEU A 174 9.81 11.01 10.65
N ARG A 175 8.82 10.26 11.14
CA ARG A 175 7.48 10.80 11.42
C ARG A 175 7.50 11.85 12.52
N ALA A 176 8.37 11.72 13.51
CA ALA A 176 8.53 12.73 14.55
C ALA A 176 8.98 14.09 13.97
N GLU A 177 9.79 14.07 12.91
CA GLU A 177 10.23 15.27 12.17
C GLU A 177 9.20 15.74 11.14
N ALA A 178 8.45 14.81 10.54
CA ALA A 178 7.49 15.13 9.49
C ALA A 178 6.25 15.87 10.01
N GLY A 179 5.89 15.71 11.29
CA GLY A 179 4.72 16.30 11.90
C GLY A 179 3.46 15.42 11.79
N GLU A 180 2.30 16.04 11.98
CA GLU A 180 1.01 15.33 11.92
C GLU A 180 0.69 14.88 10.48
N PRO A 181 0.11 13.68 10.30
CA PRO A 181 -0.29 13.20 8.97
C PRO A 181 -1.39 14.08 8.38
N ASP A 182 -1.42 14.18 7.05
CA ASP A 182 -2.52 14.83 6.36
C ASP A 182 -3.85 14.07 6.53
N VAL A 183 -4.95 14.70 6.12
CA VAL A 183 -6.31 14.16 6.28
C VAL A 183 -6.50 12.82 5.55
N ARG A 184 -5.83 12.62 4.41
CA ARG A 184 -5.93 11.39 3.62
C ARG A 184 -5.15 10.27 4.31
N GLU A 185 -3.90 10.53 4.68
CA GLU A 185 -3.05 9.57 5.38
C GLU A 185 -3.67 9.15 6.72
N ALA A 186 -4.16 10.09 7.51
CA ALA A 186 -4.84 9.81 8.78
C ALA A 186 -6.06 8.90 8.58
N ALA A 187 -6.80 9.07 7.47
CA ALA A 187 -7.95 8.23 7.12
C ALA A 187 -7.51 6.82 6.68
N ARG A 188 -6.44 6.69 5.88
CA ARG A 188 -5.84 5.40 5.49
C ARG A 188 -5.45 4.58 6.70
N GLU A 189 -4.65 5.17 7.58
CA GLU A 189 -4.19 4.51 8.81
C GLU A 189 -5.37 4.15 9.74
N ALA A 190 -6.41 4.98 9.80
CA ALA A 190 -7.62 4.69 10.57
C ALA A 190 -8.39 3.49 10.00
N HIS A 191 -8.52 3.41 8.68
CA HIS A 191 -9.15 2.28 8.02
C HIS A 191 -8.37 0.99 8.25
N MET A 192 -7.04 1.02 8.07
CA MET A 192 -6.15 -0.11 8.32
C MET A 192 -6.27 -0.63 9.76
N ARG A 193 -6.23 0.26 10.77
CA ARG A 193 -6.41 -0.14 12.18
C ARG A 193 -7.77 -0.80 12.43
N LEU A 194 -8.83 -0.33 11.79
CA LEU A 194 -10.17 -0.92 11.92
C LEU A 194 -10.24 -2.31 11.28
N GLU A 195 -9.65 -2.51 10.10
CA GLU A 195 -9.60 -3.83 9.44
C GLU A 195 -8.70 -4.81 10.21
N ILE A 196 -7.57 -4.37 10.76
CA ILE A 196 -6.75 -5.18 11.68
C ILE A 196 -7.58 -5.61 12.89
N ALA A 197 -8.26 -4.67 13.55
CA ALA A 197 -9.08 -4.98 14.71
C ALA A 197 -10.29 -5.88 14.40
N LYS A 198 -10.77 -5.86 13.15
CA LYS A 198 -11.81 -6.77 12.65
C LYS A 198 -11.24 -8.18 12.44
N ALA A 199 -10.09 -8.31 11.78
CA ALA A 199 -9.40 -9.58 11.59
C ALA A 199 -9.06 -10.28 12.92
N CYS A 200 -8.60 -9.53 13.93
CA CYS A 200 -8.34 -10.07 15.28
C CYS A 200 -9.59 -10.59 16.00
N LYS A 201 -10.81 -10.24 15.53
CA LYS A 201 -12.07 -10.81 16.06
C LYS A 201 -12.55 -12.01 15.26
N GLU A 202 -12.25 -12.02 13.96
CA GLU A 202 -12.66 -13.07 13.03
C GLU A 202 -11.78 -14.30 13.11
N HIS A 203 -10.52 -14.14 13.52
CA HIS A 203 -9.53 -15.21 13.54
C HIS A 203 -8.89 -15.36 14.93
N THR A 204 -8.58 -16.61 15.26
CA THR A 204 -7.83 -16.98 16.46
C THR A 204 -6.46 -17.50 16.02
N GLY A 205 -5.39 -16.74 16.30
CA GLY A 205 -4.03 -17.09 15.88
C GLY A 205 -3.18 -15.89 15.42
N PRO A 206 -1.94 -16.12 14.95
CA PRO A 206 -1.06 -15.05 14.49
C PRO A 206 -1.61 -14.37 13.23
N ILE A 207 -1.52 -13.05 13.17
CA ILE A 207 -1.97 -12.25 12.01
C ILE A 207 -0.77 -11.48 11.47
N ALA A 208 -0.57 -11.53 10.15
CA ALA A 208 0.44 -10.73 9.47
C ALA A 208 -0.20 -9.50 8.82
N VAL A 209 0.43 -8.33 8.99
CA VAL A 209 0.09 -7.09 8.26
C VAL A 209 1.26 -6.74 7.36
N VAL A 210 1.00 -6.54 6.08
CA VAL A 210 1.98 -6.16 5.06
C VAL A 210 1.57 -4.80 4.52
N CYS A 211 2.36 -3.77 4.83
CA CYS A 211 2.08 -2.40 4.41
C CYS A 211 3.38 -1.64 4.15
N GLY A 212 3.27 -0.54 3.40
CA GLY A 212 4.31 0.45 3.25
C GLY A 212 4.89 0.83 4.61
N ALA A 213 6.22 0.85 4.68
CA ALA A 213 6.98 1.08 5.91
C ALA A 213 6.53 2.34 6.68
N TRP A 214 6.11 3.38 5.96
CA TRP A 214 5.65 4.65 6.51
C TRP A 214 4.45 4.53 7.46
N HIS A 215 3.55 3.56 7.23
CA HIS A 215 2.34 3.36 8.05
C HIS A 215 2.62 2.62 9.35
N VAL A 216 3.71 1.85 9.41
CA VAL A 216 3.98 0.93 10.52
C VAL A 216 3.91 1.61 11.90
N PRO A 217 4.56 2.77 12.13
CA PRO A 217 4.48 3.42 13.44
C PRO A 217 3.04 3.78 13.84
N ALA A 218 2.20 4.21 12.89
CA ALA A 218 0.82 4.56 13.15
C ALA A 218 -0.09 3.35 13.41
N LEU A 219 0.22 2.20 12.82
CA LEU A 219 -0.52 0.95 13.05
C LEU A 219 -0.13 0.28 14.39
N LEU A 220 1.08 0.55 14.90
CA LEU A 220 1.52 0.11 16.22
C LEU A 220 0.94 0.95 17.37
N GLN A 221 0.49 2.18 17.09
CA GLN A 221 -0.09 3.06 18.10
C GLN A 221 -1.44 2.55 18.63
N ARG A 222 -1.63 2.64 19.95
CA ARG A 222 -2.93 2.37 20.57
C ARG A 222 -3.88 3.53 20.33
N ARG A 223 -4.89 3.30 19.49
CA ARG A 223 -5.97 4.26 19.22
C ARG A 223 -7.33 3.63 19.45
N SER A 224 -8.31 4.43 19.85
CA SER A 224 -9.68 3.96 20.02
C SER A 224 -10.36 3.81 18.66
N GLN A 225 -11.12 2.72 18.48
CA GLN A 225 -11.89 2.52 17.24
C GLN A 225 -12.92 3.63 16.99
N SER A 226 -13.39 4.31 18.04
CA SER A 226 -14.29 5.46 17.90
C SER A 226 -13.59 6.68 17.29
N ALA A 227 -12.31 6.91 17.63
CA ALA A 227 -11.51 7.96 17.02
C ALA A 227 -11.22 7.65 15.54
N ASP A 228 -10.86 6.41 15.23
CA ASP A 228 -10.65 5.98 13.84
C ASP A 228 -11.92 6.12 13.00
N ARG A 229 -13.08 5.69 13.52
CA ARG A 229 -14.37 5.88 12.83
C ARG A 229 -14.75 7.34 12.63
N ALA A 230 -14.27 8.25 13.47
CA ALA A 230 -14.54 9.68 13.32
C ALA A 230 -13.80 10.26 12.11
N LEU A 231 -12.57 9.80 11.83
CA LEU A 231 -11.78 10.20 10.66
C LEU A 231 -12.37 9.74 9.32
N LEU A 232 -13.19 8.69 9.36
CA LEU A 232 -13.84 8.12 8.17
C LEU A 232 -15.25 8.66 7.92
N ARG A 233 -15.81 9.44 8.85
CA ARG A 233 -17.21 9.90 8.76
C ARG A 233 -17.35 10.99 7.69
N GLY A 234 -18.34 10.82 6.81
CA GLY A 234 -18.70 11.84 5.83
C GLY A 234 -17.75 11.96 4.65
N ARG A 235 -16.78 11.05 4.52
CA ARG A 235 -15.90 11.00 3.35
C ARG A 235 -16.69 10.71 2.06
N PRO A 236 -16.34 11.35 0.94
CA PRO A 236 -17.05 11.17 -0.31
C PRO A 236 -16.86 9.74 -0.84
N LYS A 237 -17.84 9.26 -1.61
CA LYS A 237 -17.79 7.94 -2.25
C LYS A 237 -18.28 8.03 -3.68
N VAL A 238 -17.68 7.22 -4.55
CA VAL A 238 -18.09 7.05 -5.95
C VAL A 238 -18.26 5.56 -6.25
N LYS A 239 -19.14 5.21 -7.19
CA LYS A 239 -19.32 3.81 -7.60
C LYS A 239 -18.12 3.35 -8.44
N VAL A 240 -17.45 2.29 -7.97
CA VAL A 240 -16.22 1.76 -8.58
C VAL A 240 -16.41 0.29 -8.97
N CYS A 241 -15.74 -0.11 -10.04
CA CYS A 241 -15.53 -1.51 -10.39
C CYS A 241 -14.03 -1.83 -10.33
N THR A 242 -13.69 -3.03 -9.86
CA THR A 242 -12.31 -3.51 -9.71
C THR A 242 -12.10 -4.79 -10.51
N THR A 243 -10.94 -4.92 -11.16
CA THR A 243 -10.56 -6.10 -11.95
C THR A 243 -9.04 -6.21 -12.06
N TRP A 244 -8.52 -7.39 -12.37
CA TRP A 244 -7.14 -7.55 -12.82
C TRP A 244 -7.01 -7.17 -14.30
N ALA A 245 -5.91 -6.50 -14.65
CA ALA A 245 -5.53 -6.21 -16.02
C ALA A 245 -4.04 -6.57 -16.25
N PRO A 246 -3.67 -7.07 -17.44
CA PRO A 246 -2.26 -7.18 -17.82
C PRO A 246 -1.57 -5.82 -17.69
N TRP A 247 -0.38 -5.80 -17.12
CA TRP A 247 0.38 -4.58 -16.91
C TRP A 247 1.70 -4.64 -17.67
N THR A 248 2.14 -3.50 -18.19
CA THR A 248 3.50 -3.39 -18.74
C THR A 248 4.19 -2.25 -18.01
N THR A 249 5.27 -2.56 -17.30
CA THR A 249 6.07 -1.55 -16.62
C THR A 249 6.73 -0.64 -17.68
N PRO A 250 6.54 0.69 -17.62
CA PRO A 250 7.41 1.60 -18.34
C PRO A 250 8.84 1.48 -17.76
N ARG A 251 9.84 1.66 -18.63
CA ARG A 251 11.26 1.37 -18.37
C ARG A 251 11.78 2.05 -17.09
N PRO A 252 12.64 1.40 -16.28
CA PRO A 252 13.29 2.02 -15.12
C PRO A 252 14.04 3.29 -15.55
N GLY A 253 13.69 4.43 -14.96
CA GLY A 253 14.30 5.73 -15.27
C GLY A 253 13.32 6.89 -15.50
N LEU A 254 12.00 6.65 -15.58
CA LEU A 254 11.00 7.72 -15.48
C LEU A 254 10.54 7.88 -14.03
N ARG A 255 10.90 9.04 -13.47
CA ARG A 255 10.43 9.62 -12.20
C ARG A 255 8.93 9.41 -11.98
N VAL A 256 8.55 9.23 -10.70
CA VAL A 256 7.22 9.44 -10.09
C VAL A 256 6.12 9.72 -11.11
N TRP A 257 5.27 8.72 -11.34
CA TRP A 257 4.09 8.83 -12.20
C TRP A 257 3.15 9.89 -11.63
N ARG A 258 2.99 11.02 -12.34
CA ARG A 258 1.95 12.01 -12.07
C ARG A 258 0.65 11.54 -12.73
N ARG A 259 -0.50 11.90 -12.13
CA ARG A 259 -1.87 11.45 -12.48
C ARG A 259 -2.23 11.45 -13.98
N GLY A 260 -1.63 12.33 -14.79
CA GLY A 260 -1.94 12.48 -16.23
C GLY A 260 -1.61 11.28 -17.12
N ASP A 261 -0.81 10.33 -16.65
CA ASP A 261 -0.39 9.18 -17.44
C ASP A 261 -1.42 8.02 -17.47
N CYS A 262 -2.36 7.99 -16.52
CA CYS A 262 -3.40 6.95 -16.46
C CYS A 262 -4.40 7.02 -17.63
N THR A 263 -4.62 8.21 -18.20
CA THR A 263 -5.71 8.47 -19.16
C THR A 263 -5.55 7.75 -20.51
N ARG A 264 -4.30 7.47 -20.93
CA ARG A 264 -4.04 6.85 -22.25
C ARG A 264 -4.28 5.34 -22.28
N MET A 265 -4.10 4.63 -21.17
CA MET A 265 -4.16 3.16 -21.17
C MET A 265 -5.59 2.64 -21.05
N VAL A 266 -6.45 3.36 -20.33
CA VAL A 266 -7.88 3.05 -20.16
C VAL A 266 -8.63 3.01 -21.51
N CYS A 267 -8.31 3.94 -22.43
CA CYS A 267 -8.95 3.98 -23.76
C CYS A 267 -8.53 2.83 -24.69
N ALA A 268 -7.42 2.15 -24.41
CA ALA A 268 -6.95 1.02 -25.21
C ALA A 268 -7.61 -0.31 -24.78
N PHE A 269 -7.95 -0.46 -23.49
CA PHE A 269 -8.60 -1.65 -22.95
C PHE A 269 -10.13 -1.65 -23.11
N MET A 270 -10.77 -0.50 -22.96
CA MET A 270 -12.20 -0.35 -23.24
C MET A 270 -12.36 0.12 -24.67
N GLY A 271 -12.54 -0.84 -25.59
CA GLY A 271 -12.79 -0.57 -27.01
C GLY A 271 -13.71 0.64 -27.20
N ASN A 272 -13.24 1.56 -28.04
CA ASN A 272 -13.84 2.86 -28.33
C ASN A 272 -15.39 2.80 -28.32
N PRO A 273 -16.08 3.45 -27.36
CA PRO A 273 -17.53 3.57 -27.45
C PRO A 273 -17.83 4.49 -28.65
N LYS A 274 -18.56 3.96 -29.63
CA LYS A 274 -19.13 4.76 -30.72
C LYS A 274 -20.13 5.78 -30.20
#